data_AF-A0A816DFM8-F1
#
_entry.id   AF-A0A816DFM8-F1
#
_cell.length_a   1.000
_cell.length_b   1.000
_cell.length_c   1.000
_cell.angle_alpha   90.00
_cell.angle_beta   90.00
_cell.angle_gamma   90.00
#
_symmetry.space_group_name_H-M   'P 1'
#
loop_
_entity.id
_entity.type
_entity.pdbx_description
1 polymer ?
#
loop_
_entity_poly.entity_id
_entity_poly.type
_entity_poly.pdbx_seq_one_letter_code
_entity_poly.pdbx_strand_id
1 'polypeptide(L)'
;MRRLNHPVPYVPQDDLRRTILQIYHDTAANGAHFGRDKTIHKIKQRYFWPSMYKDINNYIKSCITCAQYNPRRRKAPGKLRPIKPPEGVWQLVAMDFHGPINPTSRRGNKYIICLTDILSKFVVTKAVRDNTAQTAVKFLKDDVISKFGTPRYILTDNGTHFTSTVMNELVKQIGSTHLYSTPYHPQSNGQVERYNSTMDEKIAALSNIQKTDWDDQLPFVTFNYNTSIHSSTKQIPFEMMYGRAPILPFDYQGDNVTIQYDNEHVKKLNQFLTKLDEQAKINIKKNQERYKQRYDANRSDPSYNIGDLVLVKTLYTYSKFNIRYERPFRITEKLAPKTFIVQHIKKPTLHRQVTTDVLLPIFERIH
;
A
#
# COMPACT_ATOMS: atom_id res chain seq x y z
N MET A 1 2.51 49.81 -18.62
CA MET A 1 1.31 50.65 -18.86
C MET A 1 0.84 51.23 -17.54
N ARG A 2 0.75 52.57 -17.47
CA ARG A 2 0.36 53.38 -16.32
C ARG A 2 -0.98 52.93 -15.75
N ARG A 3 -1.06 52.61 -14.45
CA ARG A 3 -2.35 52.57 -13.74
C ARG A 3 -2.78 54.03 -13.56
N LEU A 4 -3.67 54.48 -14.41
CA LEU A 4 -4.41 55.71 -14.18
C LEU A 4 -5.31 55.46 -12.95
N ASN A 5 -4.92 55.97 -11.78
CA ASN A 5 -5.86 56.20 -10.69
C ASN A 5 -6.76 57.36 -11.12
N HIS A 6 -7.70 57.09 -12.02
CA HIS A 6 -8.77 58.03 -12.31
C HIS A 6 -9.64 58.15 -11.06
N PRO A 7 -9.97 59.37 -10.62
CA PRO A 7 -10.98 59.54 -9.60
C PRO A 7 -12.28 58.91 -10.10
N VAL A 8 -12.84 58.01 -9.30
CA VAL A 8 -14.13 57.38 -9.59
C VAL A 8 -15.23 58.07 -8.78
N PRO A 9 -16.44 58.24 -9.34
CA PRO A 9 -17.56 58.84 -8.63
C PRO A 9 -17.90 58.08 -7.35
N TYR A 10 -18.14 58.85 -6.28
CA TYR A 10 -18.70 58.34 -5.03
C TYR A 10 -20.19 58.05 -5.23
N VAL A 11 -20.64 56.87 -4.80
CA VAL A 11 -22.04 56.46 -4.86
C VAL A 11 -22.67 56.59 -3.47
N PRO A 12 -23.65 57.49 -3.25
CA PRO A 12 -24.35 57.62 -1.98
C PRO A 12 -25.15 56.35 -1.63
N GLN A 13 -25.64 56.25 -0.40
CA GLN A 13 -26.40 55.08 0.05
C GLN A 13 -27.85 55.19 -0.40
N ASP A 14 -28.09 54.88 -1.67
CA ASP A 14 -29.39 54.95 -2.33
C ASP A 14 -29.59 53.77 -3.29
N ASP A 15 -30.69 53.80 -4.05
CA ASP A 15 -31.04 52.76 -5.03
C ASP A 15 -30.00 52.61 -6.16
N LEU A 16 -29.16 53.63 -6.40
CA LEU A 16 -28.14 53.58 -7.45
C LEU A 16 -27.11 52.48 -7.17
N ARG A 17 -26.77 52.23 -5.90
CA ARG A 17 -25.89 51.10 -5.54
C ARG A 17 -26.47 49.77 -6.00
N ARG A 18 -27.78 49.57 -5.80
CA ARG A 18 -28.47 48.34 -6.21
C ARG A 18 -28.50 48.20 -7.73
N THR A 19 -28.79 49.28 -8.45
CA THR A 19 -28.78 49.28 -9.92
C THR A 19 -27.39 48.96 -10.47
N ILE A 20 -26.32 49.51 -9.88
CA ILE A 20 -24.95 49.17 -10.26
C ILE A 20 -24.68 47.68 -10.02
N LEU A 21 -25.08 47.13 -8.88
CA LEU A 21 -24.89 45.71 -8.58
C LEU A 21 -25.64 44.81 -9.59
N GLN A 22 -26.88 45.15 -9.93
CA GLN A 22 -27.68 44.46 -10.95
C GLN A 22 -27.00 44.49 -12.32
N ILE A 23 -26.55 45.67 -12.76
CA ILE A 23 -25.89 45.82 -14.07
C ILE A 23 -24.62 44.97 -14.12
N TYR A 24 -23.75 45.07 -13.12
CA TYR A 24 -22.43 44.43 -13.14
C TYR A 24 -22.41 42.98 -12.64
N HIS A 25 -23.54 42.44 -12.18
CA HIS A 25 -23.67 41.03 -11.85
C HIS A 25 -24.68 40.29 -12.74
N ASP A 26 -25.90 40.80 -12.91
CA ASP A 26 -27.02 40.05 -13.50
C ASP A 26 -27.08 40.15 -15.03
N THR A 27 -26.65 41.26 -15.62
CA THR A 27 -26.77 41.46 -17.07
C THR A 27 -25.73 40.66 -17.85
N ALA A 28 -26.11 40.11 -19.00
CA ALA A 28 -25.21 39.31 -19.85
C ALA A 28 -23.99 40.12 -20.33
N ALA A 29 -24.19 41.38 -20.73
CA ALA A 29 -23.14 42.22 -21.29
C ALA A 29 -22.08 42.62 -20.25
N ASN A 30 -22.50 42.92 -19.00
CA ASN A 30 -21.61 43.52 -18.01
C ASN A 30 -21.23 42.59 -16.86
N GLY A 31 -22.06 41.61 -16.51
CA GLY A 31 -21.90 40.79 -15.30
C GLY A 31 -21.88 39.28 -15.53
N ALA A 32 -22.82 38.74 -16.32
CA ALA A 32 -22.99 37.33 -16.66
C ALA A 32 -22.89 36.37 -15.45
N HIS A 33 -23.39 36.80 -14.29
CA HIS A 33 -23.32 36.07 -13.02
C HIS A 33 -21.90 35.63 -12.59
N PHE A 34 -20.87 36.35 -13.04
CA PHE A 34 -19.50 36.05 -12.61
C PHE A 34 -19.32 36.23 -11.10
N GLY A 35 -18.40 35.46 -10.54
CA GLY A 35 -18.11 35.44 -9.11
C GLY A 35 -17.55 36.76 -8.56
N ARG A 36 -17.60 36.87 -7.23
CA ARG A 36 -17.28 38.06 -6.43
C ARG A 36 -16.08 38.87 -6.93
N ASP A 37 -14.95 38.23 -7.12
CA ASP A 37 -13.69 38.95 -7.38
C ASP A 37 -13.69 39.62 -8.77
N LYS A 38 -14.36 39.00 -9.76
CA LYS A 38 -14.54 39.59 -11.10
C LYS A 38 -15.51 40.78 -11.07
N THR A 39 -16.61 40.67 -10.33
CA THR A 39 -17.57 41.77 -10.16
C THR A 39 -16.96 42.96 -9.41
N ILE A 40 -16.22 42.70 -8.33
CA ILE A 40 -15.45 43.73 -7.61
C ILE A 40 -14.48 44.44 -8.54
N HIS A 41 -13.75 43.69 -9.36
CA HIS A 41 -12.78 44.27 -10.27
C HIS A 41 -13.41 45.25 -11.26
N LYS A 42 -14.59 44.93 -11.81
CA LYS A 42 -15.30 45.79 -12.76
C LYS A 42 -15.88 47.05 -12.10
N ILE A 43 -16.46 46.91 -10.92
CA ILE A 43 -17.11 48.03 -10.20
C ILE A 43 -16.07 49.01 -9.65
N LYS A 44 -14.97 48.52 -9.05
CA LYS A 44 -13.94 49.39 -8.43
C LYS A 44 -13.18 50.28 -9.42
N GLN A 45 -13.24 49.96 -10.70
CA GLN A 45 -12.66 50.79 -11.76
C GLN A 45 -13.54 51.99 -12.14
N ARG A 46 -14.81 52.02 -11.70
CA ARG A 46 -15.83 52.95 -12.18
C ARG A 46 -16.59 53.67 -11.07
N TYR A 47 -16.66 53.08 -9.88
CA TYR A 47 -17.43 53.59 -8.76
C TYR A 47 -16.72 53.31 -7.45
N PHE A 48 -17.02 54.13 -6.45
CA PHE A 48 -16.55 53.92 -5.09
C PHE A 48 -17.65 54.18 -4.07
N TRP A 49 -17.70 53.32 -3.04
CA TRP A 49 -18.37 53.61 -1.78
C TRP A 49 -17.74 52.75 -0.65
N PRO A 50 -17.77 53.21 0.62
CA PRO A 50 -17.03 52.59 1.72
C PRO A 50 -17.31 51.09 1.93
N SER A 51 -18.56 50.65 1.76
CA SER A 51 -18.99 49.27 1.99
C SER A 51 -18.99 48.38 0.73
N MET A 52 -18.45 48.85 -0.40
CA MET A 52 -18.65 48.18 -1.71
C MET A 52 -18.28 46.70 -1.74
N TYR A 53 -17.19 46.29 -1.10
CA TYR A 53 -16.76 44.90 -1.05
C TYR A 53 -17.77 44.01 -0.32
N LYS A 54 -18.32 44.52 0.81
CA LYS A 54 -19.33 43.84 1.60
C LYS A 54 -20.65 43.77 0.84
N ASP A 55 -21.05 44.87 0.22
CA ASP A 55 -22.33 44.98 -0.50
C ASP A 55 -22.34 44.09 -1.74
N ILE A 56 -21.26 44.10 -2.54
CA ILE A 56 -21.10 43.21 -3.70
C ILE A 56 -21.15 41.75 -3.27
N ASN A 57 -20.42 41.39 -2.20
CA ASN A 57 -20.42 40.03 -1.68
C ASN A 57 -21.80 39.57 -1.18
N ASN A 58 -22.53 40.45 -0.49
CA ASN A 58 -23.88 40.16 -0.01
C ASN A 58 -24.86 40.00 -1.18
N TYR A 59 -24.78 40.89 -2.18
CA TYR A 59 -25.61 40.87 -3.36
C TYR A 59 -25.47 39.55 -4.15
N ILE A 60 -24.24 39.14 -4.43
CA ILE A 60 -23.95 37.88 -5.14
C ILE A 60 -24.40 36.68 -4.30
N LYS A 61 -24.21 36.72 -2.98
CA LYS A 61 -24.70 35.65 -2.08
C LYS A 61 -26.22 35.53 -2.11
N SER A 62 -26.95 36.62 -2.28
CA SER A 62 -28.42 36.61 -2.39
C SER A 62 -28.95 36.34 -3.80
N CYS A 63 -28.08 36.26 -4.83
CA CYS A 63 -28.51 35.99 -6.19
C CYS A 63 -29.09 34.58 -6.34
N ILE A 64 -30.38 34.50 -6.68
CA ILE A 64 -31.13 33.23 -6.84
C ILE A 64 -30.54 32.40 -7.99
N THR A 65 -30.25 33.02 -9.14
CA THR A 65 -29.63 32.36 -10.29
C THR A 65 -28.30 31.73 -9.90
N CYS A 66 -27.42 32.47 -9.21
CA CYS A 66 -26.16 31.90 -8.73
C CYS A 66 -26.37 30.78 -7.70
N ALA A 67 -27.37 30.90 -6.83
CA ALA A 67 -27.68 29.86 -5.84
C ALA A 67 -28.21 28.56 -6.48
N GLN A 68 -28.97 28.66 -7.57
CA GLN A 68 -29.53 27.53 -8.32
C GLN A 68 -28.46 26.79 -9.13
N TYR A 69 -27.58 27.53 -9.81
CA TYR A 69 -26.59 26.94 -10.73
C TYR A 69 -25.20 26.73 -10.13
N ASN A 70 -24.93 27.30 -8.96
CA ASN A 70 -23.64 27.17 -8.28
C ASN A 70 -23.89 26.70 -6.83
N PRO A 71 -24.21 25.40 -6.63
CA PRO A 71 -24.56 24.87 -5.33
C PRO A 71 -23.44 25.21 -4.34
N ARG A 72 -23.75 26.05 -3.35
CA ARG A 72 -22.84 26.33 -2.25
C ARG A 72 -22.39 24.97 -1.72
N ARG A 73 -21.08 24.71 -1.68
CA ARG A 73 -20.48 23.59 -0.93
C ARG A 73 -20.79 23.81 0.55
N ARG A 74 -22.05 23.65 0.97
CA ARG A 74 -22.45 23.58 2.36
C ARG A 74 -21.82 22.29 2.86
N LYS A 75 -20.87 22.41 3.78
CA LYS A 75 -20.36 21.24 4.52
C LYS A 75 -21.58 20.53 5.10
N ALA A 76 -21.68 19.22 4.89
CA ALA A 76 -22.81 18.43 5.38
C ALA A 76 -22.99 18.68 6.89
N PRO A 77 -24.24 18.85 7.39
CA PRO A 77 -24.49 19.02 8.81
C PRO A 77 -24.07 17.76 9.59
N GLY A 78 -23.32 17.96 10.68
CA GLY A 78 -22.86 16.90 11.56
C GLY A 78 -21.58 17.26 12.31
N LYS A 79 -21.48 16.88 13.59
CA LYS A 79 -20.18 16.89 14.29
C LYS A 79 -19.39 15.67 13.81
N LEU A 80 -18.14 15.88 13.39
CA LEU A 80 -17.20 14.79 13.11
C LEU A 80 -17.10 13.90 14.36
N ARG A 81 -17.53 12.63 14.25
CA ARG A 81 -17.28 11.63 15.28
C ARG A 81 -15.96 10.94 14.94
N PRO A 82 -14.86 11.18 15.70
CA PRO A 82 -13.59 10.51 15.45
C PRO A 82 -13.76 9.00 15.54
N ILE A 83 -13.34 8.29 14.49
CA ILE A 83 -13.17 6.83 14.56
C ILE A 83 -12.04 6.56 15.55
N LYS A 84 -12.27 5.68 16.53
CA LYS A 84 -11.20 5.23 17.45
C LYS A 84 -10.07 4.67 16.57
N PRO A 85 -8.82 5.17 16.72
CA PRO A 85 -7.70 4.64 15.95
C PRO A 85 -7.62 3.12 16.12
N PRO A 86 -7.31 2.37 15.04
CA PRO A 86 -7.05 0.95 15.15
C PRO A 86 -5.91 0.68 16.15
N GLU A 87 -5.97 -0.47 16.83
CA GLU A 87 -4.99 -0.90 17.84
C GLU A 87 -3.69 -1.40 17.20
N GLY A 88 -3.71 -1.73 15.91
CA GLY A 88 -2.53 -2.16 15.17
C GLY A 88 -2.57 -1.75 13.69
N VAL A 89 -1.40 -1.71 13.08
CA VAL A 89 -1.24 -1.50 11.64
C VAL A 89 -1.90 -2.66 10.91
N TRP A 90 -2.54 -2.38 9.77
CA TRP A 90 -3.23 -3.35 8.93
C TRP A 90 -4.51 -3.95 9.55
N GLN A 91 -4.95 -3.45 10.71
CA GLN A 91 -6.19 -3.92 11.33
C GLN A 91 -7.43 -3.38 10.61
N LEU A 92 -7.43 -2.09 10.24
CA LEU A 92 -8.52 -1.43 9.52
C LEU A 92 -7.96 -0.72 8.29
N VAL A 93 -8.41 -1.16 7.13
CA VAL A 93 -8.03 -0.58 5.84
C VAL A 93 -9.25 0.01 5.17
N ALA A 94 -9.09 1.14 4.48
CA ALA A 94 -10.13 1.74 3.64
C ALA A 94 -9.78 1.58 2.17
N MET A 95 -10.74 1.14 1.34
CA MET A 95 -10.55 0.91 -0.08
C MET A 95 -11.54 1.73 -0.90
N ASP A 96 -11.08 2.27 -2.04
CA ASP A 96 -11.85 3.16 -2.90
C ASP A 96 -11.37 3.09 -4.36
N PHE A 97 -12.25 3.48 -5.28
CA PHE A 97 -11.92 3.71 -6.69
C PHE A 97 -11.86 5.21 -6.98
N HIS A 98 -10.75 5.65 -7.54
CA HIS A 98 -10.58 6.99 -8.05
C HIS A 98 -10.69 6.99 -9.59
N GLY A 99 -11.57 7.84 -10.13
CA GLY A 99 -11.79 8.00 -11.57
C GLY A 99 -13.28 8.17 -11.94
N PRO A 100 -13.61 8.16 -13.24
CA PRO A 100 -12.72 7.90 -14.37
C PRO A 100 -11.71 9.03 -14.63
N ILE A 101 -10.47 8.67 -14.89
CA ILE A 101 -9.36 9.58 -15.23
C ILE A 101 -9.35 9.80 -16.75
N ASN A 102 -9.29 11.06 -17.17
CA ASN A 102 -9.15 11.46 -18.55
C ASN A 102 -7.84 12.26 -18.75
N PRO A 103 -7.03 11.93 -19.77
CA PRO A 103 -7.27 10.89 -20.78
C PRO A 103 -7.06 9.47 -20.26
N THR A 104 -7.71 8.50 -20.92
CA THR A 104 -7.39 7.07 -20.72
C THR A 104 -5.91 6.85 -21.00
N SER A 105 -5.25 6.05 -20.16
CA SER A 105 -3.83 5.75 -20.36
C SER A 105 -3.59 4.92 -21.63
N ARG A 106 -2.34 4.86 -22.09
CA ARG A 106 -1.92 4.02 -23.23
C ARG A 106 -2.23 2.54 -23.02
N ARG A 107 -2.27 2.05 -21.78
CA ARG A 107 -2.60 0.65 -21.44
C ARG A 107 -4.10 0.40 -21.31
N GLY A 108 -4.92 1.42 -21.53
CA GLY A 108 -6.38 1.37 -21.44
C GLY A 108 -6.93 1.53 -20.02
N ASN A 109 -6.10 1.88 -19.04
CA ASN A 109 -6.55 2.14 -17.67
C ASN A 109 -7.33 3.46 -17.59
N LYS A 110 -8.40 3.45 -16.79
CA LYS A 110 -9.33 4.56 -16.58
C LYS A 110 -9.55 4.88 -15.10
N TYR A 111 -9.20 3.97 -14.21
CA TYR A 111 -9.42 4.14 -12.77
C TYR A 111 -8.16 3.75 -12.01
N ILE A 112 -8.06 4.23 -10.77
CA ILE A 112 -7.09 3.79 -9.79
C ILE A 112 -7.88 3.15 -8.66
N ILE A 113 -7.60 1.89 -8.35
CA ILE A 113 -8.05 1.31 -7.08
C ILE A 113 -6.98 1.57 -6.03
N CYS A 114 -7.39 2.06 -4.87
CA CYS A 114 -6.49 2.35 -3.76
C CYS A 114 -7.00 1.71 -2.47
N LEU A 115 -6.07 1.33 -1.62
CA LEU A 115 -6.32 0.84 -0.27
C LEU A 115 -5.35 1.52 0.69
N THR A 116 -5.89 2.09 1.76
CA THR A 116 -5.14 2.85 2.76
C THR A 116 -5.29 2.20 4.12
N ASP A 117 -4.18 1.90 4.79
CA ASP A 117 -4.21 1.55 6.21
C ASP A 117 -4.53 2.77 7.07
N ILE A 118 -5.55 2.66 7.92
CA ILE A 118 -6.06 3.82 8.67
C ILE A 118 -5.10 4.26 9.77
N LEU A 119 -4.23 3.38 10.28
CA LEU A 119 -3.28 3.76 11.33
C LEU A 119 -2.01 4.39 10.75
N SER A 120 -1.25 3.62 9.97
CA SER A 120 0.04 4.01 9.37
C SER A 120 -0.09 5.01 8.24
N LYS A 121 -1.27 5.10 7.62
CA LYS A 121 -1.52 5.82 6.35
C LYS A 121 -0.80 5.20 5.17
N PHE A 122 -0.31 3.97 5.27
CA PHE A 122 0.32 3.27 4.16
C PHE A 122 -0.71 2.99 3.06
N VAL A 123 -0.35 3.28 1.81
CA VAL A 123 -1.25 3.15 0.66
C VAL A 123 -0.74 2.09 -0.31
N VAL A 124 -1.67 1.28 -0.83
CA VAL A 124 -1.48 0.38 -1.96
C VAL A 124 -2.37 0.87 -3.10
N THR A 125 -1.82 1.02 -4.30
CA THR A 125 -2.58 1.49 -5.48
C THR A 125 -2.38 0.59 -6.68
N LYS A 126 -3.37 0.55 -7.58
CA LYS A 126 -3.25 -0.09 -8.89
C LYS A 126 -4.09 0.63 -9.95
N ALA A 127 -3.50 0.87 -11.12
CA ALA A 127 -4.25 1.35 -12.28
C ALA A 127 -5.06 0.20 -12.90
N VAL A 128 -6.33 0.45 -13.20
CA VAL A 128 -7.28 -0.54 -13.70
C VAL A 128 -8.18 0.04 -14.79
N ARG A 129 -8.74 -0.84 -15.64
CA ARG A 129 -9.55 -0.46 -16.81
C ARG A 129 -11.02 -0.17 -16.48
N ASP A 130 -11.51 -0.79 -15.43
CA ASP A 130 -12.88 -0.69 -14.93
C ASP A 130 -12.87 -0.62 -13.39
N ASN A 131 -14.01 -0.28 -12.82
CA ASN A 131 -14.23 -0.21 -11.38
C ASN A 131 -15.09 -1.38 -10.89
N THR A 132 -15.06 -2.56 -11.53
CA THR A 132 -15.94 -3.68 -11.17
C THR A 132 -15.57 -4.37 -9.86
N ALA A 133 -16.53 -5.12 -9.30
CA ALA A 133 -16.30 -5.94 -8.12
C ALA A 133 -15.21 -7.01 -8.34
N GLN A 134 -15.17 -7.62 -9.53
CA GLN A 134 -14.16 -8.60 -9.90
C GLN A 134 -12.76 -7.97 -9.90
N THR A 135 -12.64 -6.74 -10.38
CA THR A 135 -11.39 -5.97 -10.32
C THR A 135 -10.99 -5.69 -8.87
N ALA A 136 -11.93 -5.30 -8.00
CA ALA A 136 -11.66 -5.08 -6.57
C ALA A 136 -11.20 -6.36 -5.85
N VAL A 137 -11.88 -7.47 -6.06
CA VAL A 137 -11.54 -8.78 -5.50
C VAL A 137 -10.16 -9.25 -5.96
N LYS A 138 -9.85 -9.07 -7.25
CA LYS A 138 -8.53 -9.40 -7.79
C LYS A 138 -7.43 -8.56 -7.15
N PHE A 139 -7.66 -7.25 -6.99
CA PHE A 139 -6.72 -6.37 -6.31
C PHE A 139 -6.49 -6.78 -4.85
N LEU A 140 -7.56 -7.07 -4.09
CA LEU A 140 -7.43 -7.55 -2.72
C LEU A 140 -6.64 -8.85 -2.63
N LYS A 141 -6.91 -9.82 -3.52
CA LYS A 141 -6.20 -11.09 -3.52
C LYS A 141 -4.72 -10.93 -3.91
N ASP A 142 -4.47 -10.31 -5.07
CA ASP A 142 -3.17 -10.34 -5.73
C ASP A 142 -2.20 -9.27 -5.21
N ASP A 143 -2.72 -8.13 -4.76
CA ASP A 143 -1.91 -6.97 -4.40
C ASP A 143 -1.95 -6.60 -2.92
N VAL A 144 -2.90 -7.14 -2.16
CA VAL A 144 -3.09 -6.82 -0.74
C VAL A 144 -2.80 -8.05 0.12
N ILE A 145 -3.65 -9.07 0.06
CA ILE A 145 -3.60 -10.24 0.94
C ILE A 145 -2.31 -11.04 0.73
N SER A 146 -1.93 -11.28 -0.52
CA SER A 146 -0.71 -12.05 -0.85
C SER A 146 0.59 -11.38 -0.39
N LYS A 147 0.59 -10.06 -0.18
CA LYS A 147 1.80 -9.27 0.11
C LYS A 147 1.88 -8.79 1.56
N PHE A 148 0.74 -8.46 2.15
CA PHE A 148 0.64 -7.83 3.46
C PHE A 148 -0.18 -8.65 4.46
N GLY A 149 -0.84 -9.72 4.00
CA GLY A 149 -1.77 -10.49 4.80
C GLY A 149 -3.17 -9.89 4.87
N THR A 150 -4.05 -10.60 5.56
CA THR A 150 -5.48 -10.29 5.63
C THR A 150 -5.77 -9.22 6.69
N PRO A 151 -6.37 -8.07 6.32
CA PRO A 151 -6.79 -7.07 7.29
C PRO A 151 -8.02 -7.55 8.07
N ARG A 152 -8.19 -7.12 9.32
CA ARG A 152 -9.35 -7.51 10.13
C ARG A 152 -10.65 -6.85 9.64
N TYR A 153 -10.56 -5.58 9.28
CA TYR A 153 -11.68 -4.77 8.81
C TYR A 153 -11.34 -4.11 7.48
N ILE A 154 -12.23 -4.28 6.50
CA ILE A 154 -12.13 -3.59 5.20
C ILE A 154 -13.29 -2.60 5.14
N LEU A 155 -12.99 -1.32 5.01
CA LEU A 155 -13.98 -0.24 4.90
C LEU A 155 -14.08 0.21 3.45
N THR A 156 -15.28 0.22 2.88
CA THR A 156 -15.53 0.79 1.53
C THR A 156 -16.73 1.72 1.57
N ASP A 157 -16.97 2.45 0.49
CA ASP A 157 -18.25 3.11 0.28
C ASP A 157 -19.38 2.10 -0.01
N ASN A 158 -20.61 2.60 -0.11
CA ASN A 158 -21.79 1.82 -0.49
C ASN A 158 -21.93 1.64 -2.01
N GLY A 159 -20.85 1.79 -2.78
CA GLY A 159 -20.85 1.56 -4.22
C GLY A 159 -21.16 0.11 -4.55
N THR A 160 -21.93 -0.09 -5.64
CA THR A 160 -22.34 -1.43 -6.11
C THR A 160 -21.16 -2.36 -6.40
N HIS A 161 -20.01 -1.78 -6.73
CA HIS A 161 -18.74 -2.46 -6.95
C HIS A 161 -18.14 -3.08 -5.69
N PHE A 162 -18.52 -2.59 -4.51
CA PHE A 162 -18.10 -3.14 -3.23
C PHE A 162 -19.21 -3.92 -2.52
N THR A 163 -20.49 -3.65 -2.80
CA THR A 163 -21.63 -4.38 -2.18
C THR A 163 -21.99 -5.69 -2.89
N SER A 164 -21.16 -6.17 -3.82
CA SER A 164 -21.46 -7.37 -4.61
C SER A 164 -21.35 -8.69 -3.81
N THR A 165 -22.03 -9.74 -4.26
CA THR A 165 -21.92 -11.09 -3.68
C THR A 165 -20.49 -11.61 -3.66
N VAL A 166 -19.73 -11.38 -4.74
CA VAL A 166 -18.33 -11.83 -4.86
C VAL A 166 -17.42 -11.20 -3.80
N MET A 167 -17.61 -9.91 -3.52
CA MET A 167 -16.84 -9.20 -2.49
C MET A 167 -17.21 -9.73 -1.09
N ASN A 168 -18.49 -9.90 -0.80
CA ASN A 168 -18.97 -10.46 0.46
C ASN A 168 -18.47 -11.91 0.69
N GLU A 169 -18.47 -12.74 -0.36
CA GLU A 169 -17.93 -14.10 -0.31
C GLU A 169 -16.43 -14.11 -0.01
N LEU A 170 -15.64 -13.28 -0.70
CA LEU A 170 -14.20 -13.15 -0.43
C LEU A 170 -13.96 -12.78 1.04
N VAL A 171 -14.62 -11.71 1.52
CA VAL A 171 -14.45 -11.22 2.89
C VAL A 171 -14.78 -12.31 3.91
N LYS A 172 -15.85 -13.07 3.69
CA LYS A 172 -16.23 -14.21 4.52
C LYS A 172 -15.18 -15.32 4.50
N GLN A 173 -14.65 -15.67 3.32
CA GLN A 173 -13.64 -16.73 3.17
C GLN A 173 -12.33 -16.40 3.88
N ILE A 174 -11.92 -15.13 3.87
CA ILE A 174 -10.66 -14.70 4.49
C ILE A 174 -10.81 -14.37 5.99
N GLY A 175 -12.03 -14.43 6.53
CA GLY A 175 -12.31 -14.13 7.94
C GLY A 175 -12.24 -12.64 8.29
N SER A 176 -12.30 -11.74 7.29
CA SER A 176 -12.36 -10.29 7.51
C SER A 176 -13.81 -9.86 7.76
N THR A 177 -13.98 -8.63 8.24
CA THR A 177 -15.30 -7.97 8.34
C THR A 177 -15.36 -6.80 7.37
N HIS A 178 -16.39 -6.78 6.52
CA HIS A 178 -16.65 -5.66 5.61
C HIS A 178 -17.46 -4.60 6.34
N LEU A 179 -16.92 -3.39 6.42
CA LEU A 179 -17.58 -2.20 6.92
C LEU A 179 -17.95 -1.30 5.74
N TYR A 180 -19.12 -0.68 5.84
CA TYR A 180 -19.57 0.29 4.86
C TYR A 180 -19.51 1.70 5.44
N SER A 181 -19.01 2.67 4.67
CA SER A 181 -19.04 4.07 5.08
C SER A 181 -20.49 4.53 5.06
N THR A 182 -21.02 4.97 6.21
CA THR A 182 -22.29 5.69 6.22
C THR A 182 -22.10 7.06 5.55
N PRO A 183 -23.14 7.69 5.00
CA PRO A 183 -23.09 9.09 4.54
C PRO A 183 -22.61 10.08 5.63
N TYR A 184 -22.60 9.64 6.90
CA TYR A 184 -22.19 10.38 8.08
C TYR A 184 -20.77 10.08 8.56
N HIS A 185 -19.95 9.34 7.79
CA HIS A 185 -18.53 9.09 8.10
C HIS A 185 -17.56 9.78 7.11
N PRO A 186 -17.60 11.12 6.98
CA PRO A 186 -16.73 11.88 6.08
C PRO A 186 -15.24 11.83 6.46
N GLN A 187 -14.87 11.18 7.57
CA GLN A 187 -13.49 11.06 8.02
C GLN A 187 -12.70 9.96 7.33
N SER A 188 -13.34 8.83 7.02
CA SER A 188 -12.69 7.76 6.26
C SER A 188 -12.62 8.14 4.79
N ASN A 189 -13.74 8.60 4.22
CA ASN A 189 -13.77 9.13 2.86
C ASN A 189 -12.85 10.36 2.73
N GLY A 190 -12.89 11.29 3.69
CA GLY A 190 -12.03 12.50 3.67
C GLY A 190 -10.54 12.26 3.89
N GLN A 191 -10.11 11.05 4.26
CA GLN A 191 -8.69 10.66 4.26
C GLN A 191 -8.26 10.15 2.90
N VAL A 192 -9.07 9.29 2.29
CA VAL A 192 -8.87 8.79 0.93
C VAL A 192 -8.97 9.93 -0.09
N GLU A 193 -9.95 10.82 0.04
CA GLU A 193 -10.12 12.02 -0.79
C GLU A 193 -8.90 12.97 -0.74
N ARG A 194 -8.24 13.08 0.41
CA ARG A 194 -7.02 13.92 0.55
C ARG A 194 -5.79 13.30 -0.11
N TYR A 195 -5.65 11.97 0.00
CA TYR A 195 -4.64 11.24 -0.75
C TYR A 195 -4.87 11.42 -2.25
N ASN A 196 -6.10 11.20 -2.72
CA ASN A 196 -6.48 11.29 -4.13
C ASN A 196 -6.15 12.67 -4.73
N SER A 197 -6.49 13.76 -4.04
CA SER A 197 -6.15 15.12 -4.53
C SER A 197 -4.64 15.37 -4.64
N THR A 198 -3.84 14.85 -3.71
CA THR A 198 -2.37 14.99 -3.76
C THR A 198 -1.80 14.11 -4.88
N MET A 199 -2.33 12.90 -5.02
CA MET A 199 -1.95 11.94 -6.05
C MET A 199 -2.17 12.52 -7.45
N ASP A 200 -3.33 13.13 -7.72
CA ASP A 200 -3.66 13.75 -9.01
C ASP A 200 -2.65 14.83 -9.41
N GLU A 201 -2.31 15.72 -8.49
CA GLU A 201 -1.32 16.78 -8.73
C GLU A 201 0.06 16.22 -9.07
N LYS A 202 0.51 15.18 -8.35
CA LYS A 202 1.83 14.58 -8.57
C LYS A 202 1.88 13.74 -9.84
N ILE A 203 0.84 12.97 -10.13
CA ILE A 203 0.70 12.24 -11.40
C ILE A 203 0.71 13.25 -12.55
N ALA A 204 -0.10 14.31 -12.47
CA ALA A 204 -0.13 15.33 -13.52
C ALA A 204 1.22 16.01 -13.71
N ALA A 205 2.00 16.24 -12.64
CA ALA A 205 3.34 16.82 -12.74
C ALA A 205 4.38 15.90 -13.41
N LEU A 206 4.28 14.58 -13.18
CA LEU A 206 5.23 13.59 -13.70
C LEU A 206 4.85 13.06 -15.09
N SER A 207 3.57 13.10 -15.45
CA SER A 207 3.07 12.64 -16.74
C SER A 207 3.51 13.53 -17.90
N ASN A 208 3.62 12.92 -19.08
CA ASN A 208 3.90 13.62 -20.33
C ASN A 208 2.87 14.72 -20.67
N ILE A 209 3.14 15.51 -21.71
CA ILE A 209 2.27 16.62 -22.13
C ILE A 209 0.84 16.15 -22.41
N GLN A 210 0.67 14.96 -23.00
CA GLN A 210 -0.63 14.39 -23.34
C GLN A 210 -1.31 13.68 -22.17
N LYS A 211 -0.64 13.54 -21.01
CA LYS A 211 -1.14 12.85 -19.81
C LYS A 211 -1.60 11.41 -20.04
N THR A 212 -1.11 10.73 -21.08
CA THR A 212 -1.52 9.35 -21.42
C THR A 212 -0.69 8.26 -20.73
N ASP A 213 0.35 8.63 -19.98
CA ASP A 213 1.27 7.75 -19.25
C ASP A 213 1.10 7.85 -17.73
N TRP A 214 -0.04 8.35 -17.27
CA TRP A 214 -0.32 8.55 -15.84
C TRP A 214 -0.23 7.25 -15.03
N ASP A 215 -0.54 6.11 -15.64
CA ASP A 215 -0.51 4.80 -15.01
C ASP A 215 0.92 4.27 -14.82
N ASP A 216 1.86 4.70 -15.67
CA ASP A 216 3.30 4.43 -15.51
C ASP A 216 3.89 5.21 -14.32
N GLN A 217 3.34 6.39 -14.00
CA GLN A 217 3.82 7.24 -12.90
C GLN A 217 3.26 6.85 -11.53
N LEU A 218 2.09 6.19 -11.50
CA LEU A 218 1.39 5.83 -10.28
C LEU A 218 2.26 5.08 -9.24
N PRO A 219 3.06 4.04 -9.60
CA PRO A 219 3.90 3.35 -8.62
C PRO A 219 4.91 4.27 -7.93
N PHE A 220 5.49 5.23 -8.67
CA PHE A 220 6.44 6.19 -8.10
C PHE A 220 5.76 7.18 -7.16
N VAL A 221 4.57 7.67 -7.51
CA VAL A 221 3.80 8.55 -6.65
C VAL A 221 3.41 7.85 -5.34
N THR A 222 2.92 6.62 -5.43
CA THR A 222 2.56 5.82 -4.26
C THR A 222 3.76 5.50 -3.38
N PHE A 223 4.90 5.15 -3.98
CA PHE A 223 6.14 4.93 -3.22
C PHE A 223 6.58 6.19 -2.49
N ASN A 224 6.66 7.33 -3.18
CA ASN A 224 7.07 8.60 -2.57
C ASN A 224 6.11 9.05 -1.46
N TYR A 225 4.81 8.83 -1.62
CA TYR A 225 3.85 9.09 -0.56
C TYR A 225 4.13 8.22 0.68
N ASN A 226 4.34 6.92 0.48
CA ASN A 226 4.62 5.99 1.58
C ASN A 226 5.96 6.27 2.29
N THR A 227 6.94 6.85 1.59
CA THR A 227 8.27 7.17 2.14
C THR A 227 8.41 8.61 2.61
N SER A 228 7.35 9.43 2.54
CA SER A 228 7.34 10.81 3.01
C SER A 228 6.63 10.95 4.36
N ILE A 229 6.99 11.98 5.14
CA ILE A 229 6.32 12.28 6.41
C ILE A 229 4.85 12.62 6.16
N HIS A 230 3.94 11.87 6.78
CA HIS A 230 2.52 12.12 6.66
C HIS A 230 2.05 13.20 7.65
N SER A 231 1.27 14.17 7.16
CA SER A 231 0.89 15.37 7.91
C SER A 231 0.12 15.10 9.21
N SER A 232 -0.67 14.02 9.28
CA SER A 232 -1.50 13.71 10.46
C SER A 232 -0.78 12.86 11.50
N THR A 233 0.05 11.90 11.08
CA THR A 233 0.78 11.01 11.99
C THR A 233 2.12 11.63 12.41
N LYS A 234 2.66 12.56 11.61
CA LYS A 234 4.04 13.07 11.73
C LYS A 234 5.09 11.97 11.62
N GLN A 235 4.72 10.86 11.00
CA GLN A 235 5.54 9.66 10.82
C GLN A 235 5.55 9.27 9.33
N ILE A 236 6.53 8.47 8.93
CA ILE A 236 6.63 7.92 7.57
C ILE A 236 5.79 6.62 7.49
N PRO A 237 4.78 6.52 6.60
CA PRO A 237 3.93 5.34 6.52
C PRO A 237 4.69 4.02 6.31
N PHE A 238 5.74 4.04 5.49
CA PHE A 238 6.60 2.87 5.25
C PHE A 238 7.27 2.38 6.53
N GLU A 239 7.78 3.30 7.36
CA GLU A 239 8.41 2.94 8.64
C GLU A 239 7.41 2.39 9.64
N MET A 240 6.21 2.98 9.70
CA MET A 240 5.13 2.46 10.53
C MET A 240 4.69 1.06 10.10
N MET A 241 4.69 0.78 8.78
CA MET A 241 4.29 -0.51 8.23
C MET A 241 5.34 -1.60 8.40
N TYR A 242 6.62 -1.28 8.16
CA TYR A 242 7.70 -2.26 8.07
C TYR A 242 8.68 -2.23 9.25
N GLY A 243 8.57 -1.26 10.16
CA GLY A 243 9.50 -1.10 11.28
C GLY A 243 10.93 -0.72 10.88
N ARG A 244 11.13 -0.26 9.63
CA ARG A 244 12.44 0.14 9.10
C ARG A 244 12.29 1.28 8.11
N ALA A 245 13.34 2.09 7.98
CA ALA A 245 13.44 3.07 6.92
C ALA A 245 13.37 2.40 5.53
N PRO A 246 12.73 3.05 4.54
CA PRO A 246 12.89 2.66 3.15
C PRO A 246 14.35 2.89 2.73
N ILE A 247 14.85 2.04 1.83
CA ILE A 247 16.13 2.29 1.18
C ILE A 247 15.80 2.81 -0.22
N LEU A 248 16.17 4.05 -0.49
CA LEU A 248 15.92 4.75 -1.74
C LEU A 248 17.00 4.37 -2.78
N PRO A 249 16.71 4.50 -4.08
CA PRO A 249 17.66 4.12 -5.14
C PRO A 249 19.05 4.79 -5.04
N PHE A 250 19.15 5.97 -4.43
CA PHE A 250 20.41 6.71 -4.26
C PHE A 250 21.15 6.40 -2.95
N ASP A 251 20.52 5.68 -2.01
CA ASP A 251 21.12 5.37 -0.70
C ASP A 251 22.29 4.36 -0.80
N TYR A 252 22.39 3.63 -1.91
CA TYR A 252 23.48 2.69 -2.20
C TYR A 252 24.63 3.32 -3.01
N GLN A 253 24.45 4.54 -3.53
CA GLN A 253 25.49 5.29 -4.22
C GLN A 253 26.24 6.13 -3.20
N GLY A 254 27.16 5.53 -2.43
CA GLY A 254 28.02 6.30 -1.51
C GLY A 254 28.78 7.43 -2.24
N ASP A 255 29.12 8.51 -1.52
CA ASP A 255 30.04 9.66 -1.75
C ASP A 255 30.36 10.22 -3.16
N ASN A 256 29.82 9.68 -4.25
CA ASN A 256 29.91 10.23 -5.60
C ASN A 256 28.69 11.12 -5.95
N VAL A 257 27.88 11.48 -4.95
CA VAL A 257 26.88 12.53 -5.11
C VAL A 257 27.44 13.80 -4.49
N THR A 258 28.02 14.66 -5.34
CA THR A 258 28.50 15.99 -4.94
C THR A 258 27.32 16.82 -4.44
N ILE A 259 27.12 16.89 -3.12
CA ILE A 259 26.29 17.90 -2.47
C ILE A 259 27.09 18.41 -1.26
N GLN A 260 27.51 19.68 -1.30
CA GLN A 260 28.41 20.27 -0.31
C GLN A 260 27.76 20.38 1.09
N TYR A 261 28.36 19.81 2.16
CA TYR A 261 28.92 20.49 3.37
C TYR A 261 28.97 19.70 4.71
N ASP A 262 30.09 19.94 5.44
CA ASP A 262 30.49 19.80 6.87
C ASP A 262 30.84 18.42 7.50
N ASN A 263 32.07 18.32 8.04
CA ASN A 263 32.87 17.09 8.19
C ASN A 263 32.93 16.46 9.61
N GLU A 264 32.50 17.15 10.68
CA GLU A 264 32.66 16.63 12.05
C GLU A 264 31.59 15.59 12.42
N HIS A 265 30.37 15.74 11.88
CA HIS A 265 29.24 14.84 12.14
C HIS A 265 29.44 13.46 11.49
N VAL A 266 30.03 13.46 10.28
CA VAL A 266 30.37 12.27 9.50
C VAL A 266 31.32 11.35 10.26
N LYS A 267 32.29 11.94 10.98
CA LYS A 267 33.30 11.16 11.71
C LYS A 267 32.72 10.41 12.91
N LYS A 268 31.78 11.03 13.65
CA LYS A 268 31.09 10.41 14.79
C LYS A 268 30.09 9.34 14.33
N LEU A 269 29.41 9.56 13.21
CA LEU A 269 28.48 8.60 12.61
C LEU A 269 29.21 7.36 12.09
N ASN A 270 30.35 7.52 11.42
CA ASN A 270 31.15 6.41 10.91
C ASN A 270 31.64 5.48 12.03
N GLN A 271 32.11 6.04 13.15
CA GLN A 271 32.54 5.23 14.30
C GLN A 271 31.41 4.44 14.96
N PHE A 272 30.18 4.95 14.92
CA PHE A 272 29.00 4.27 15.46
C PHE A 272 28.50 3.15 14.52
N LEU A 273 28.50 3.40 13.21
CA LEU A 273 28.08 2.44 12.20
C LEU A 273 29.04 1.25 12.08
N THR A 274 30.35 1.47 12.15
CA THR A 274 31.35 0.38 12.16
C THR A 274 31.12 -0.58 13.34
N LYS A 275 30.81 -0.05 14.53
CA LYS A 275 30.54 -0.87 15.71
C LYS A 275 29.27 -1.72 15.60
N LEU A 276 28.22 -1.21 14.96
CA LEU A 276 26.96 -1.93 14.79
C LEU A 276 27.04 -3.04 13.72
N ASP A 277 27.72 -2.76 12.60
CA ASP A 277 27.90 -3.72 11.51
C ASP A 277 28.83 -4.88 11.93
N GLU A 278 29.90 -4.59 12.67
CA GLU A 278 30.76 -5.63 13.27
C GLU A 278 29.97 -6.51 14.24
N GLN A 279 29.14 -5.93 15.11
CA GLN A 279 28.36 -6.68 16.09
C GLN A 279 27.29 -7.58 15.44
N ALA A 280 26.64 -7.11 14.38
CA ALA A 280 25.65 -7.89 13.64
C ALA A 280 26.29 -9.07 12.88
N LYS A 281 27.44 -8.84 12.24
CA LYS A 281 28.23 -9.88 11.56
C LYS A 281 28.74 -10.93 12.53
N ILE A 282 29.22 -10.52 13.71
CA ILE A 282 29.64 -11.44 14.78
C ILE A 282 28.47 -12.32 15.24
N ASN A 283 27.26 -11.74 15.40
CA ASN A 283 26.09 -12.46 15.87
C ASN A 283 25.53 -13.45 14.83
N ILE A 284 25.50 -13.08 13.56
CA ILE A 284 25.10 -13.97 12.45
C ILE A 284 26.07 -15.15 12.35
N LYS A 285 27.37 -14.88 12.42
CA LYS A 285 28.41 -15.92 12.34
C LYS A 285 28.35 -16.89 13.52
N LYS A 286 28.19 -16.37 14.76
CA LYS A 286 27.94 -17.19 15.96
C LYS A 286 26.69 -18.06 15.83
N ASN A 287 25.60 -17.54 15.27
CA ASN A 287 24.38 -18.32 15.08
C ASN A 287 24.51 -19.38 13.98
N GLN A 288 25.21 -19.08 12.88
CA GLN A 288 25.52 -20.06 11.83
C GLN A 288 26.45 -21.16 12.36
N GLU A 289 27.46 -20.83 13.16
CA GLU A 289 28.34 -21.79 13.81
C GLU A 289 27.59 -22.65 14.83
N ARG A 290 26.71 -22.06 15.65
CA ARG A 290 25.84 -22.82 16.56
C ARG A 290 24.87 -23.74 15.81
N TYR A 291 24.32 -23.27 14.69
CA TYR A 291 23.43 -24.07 13.85
C TYR A 291 24.19 -25.24 13.21
N LYS A 292 25.41 -24.99 12.69
CA LYS A 292 26.32 -26.03 12.18
C LYS A 292 26.72 -27.02 13.27
N GLN A 293 27.13 -26.55 14.45
CA GLN A 293 27.48 -27.41 15.58
C GLN A 293 26.30 -28.27 16.03
N ARG A 294 25.08 -27.72 16.09
CA ARG A 294 23.87 -28.51 16.42
C ARG A 294 23.45 -29.48 15.31
N TYR A 295 23.63 -29.08 14.05
CA TYR A 295 23.34 -29.91 12.88
C TYR A 295 24.34 -31.08 12.77
N ASP A 296 25.62 -30.83 13.04
CA ASP A 296 26.70 -31.82 12.99
C ASP A 296 26.73 -32.69 14.27
N ALA A 297 26.46 -32.15 15.46
CA ALA A 297 26.44 -32.91 16.72
C ALA A 297 25.35 -33.99 16.77
N ASN A 298 24.30 -33.85 15.95
CA ASN A 298 23.20 -34.81 15.84
C ASN A 298 23.26 -35.70 14.58
N ARG A 299 24.37 -35.65 13.83
CA ARG A 299 24.63 -36.57 12.71
C ARG A 299 25.88 -37.41 12.99
N SER A 300 25.66 -38.67 13.33
CA SER A 300 26.63 -39.73 13.05
C SER A 300 26.34 -40.26 11.64
N ASP A 301 27.35 -40.37 10.78
CA ASP A 301 27.24 -41.27 9.62
C ASP A 301 27.08 -42.69 10.16
N PRO A 302 25.94 -43.38 9.95
CA PRO A 302 25.79 -44.73 10.45
C PRO A 302 26.77 -45.65 9.71
N SER A 303 27.73 -46.21 10.45
CA SER A 303 28.63 -47.25 9.95
C SER A 303 27.90 -48.59 10.01
N TYR A 304 27.77 -49.26 8.87
CA TYR A 304 27.18 -50.59 8.79
C TYR A 304 28.26 -51.63 8.50
N ASN A 305 28.15 -52.78 9.18
CA ASN A 305 29.01 -53.93 9.02
C ASN A 305 28.28 -55.08 8.33
N ILE A 306 29.06 -55.97 7.72
CA ILE A 306 28.53 -57.24 7.22
C ILE A 306 27.98 -58.02 8.41
N GLY A 307 26.73 -58.47 8.30
CA GLY A 307 25.99 -59.15 9.36
C GLY A 307 24.94 -58.27 10.05
N ASP A 308 24.97 -56.94 9.92
CA ASP A 308 24.00 -56.06 10.61
C ASP A 308 22.58 -56.25 10.06
N LEU A 309 21.60 -56.15 10.95
CA LEU A 309 20.19 -56.11 10.57
C LEU A 309 19.75 -54.68 10.26
N VAL A 310 19.09 -54.50 9.12
CA VAL A 310 18.64 -53.21 8.61
C VAL A 310 17.24 -53.33 8.01
N LEU A 311 16.46 -52.25 8.08
CA LEU A 311 15.24 -52.10 7.28
C LEU A 311 15.58 -51.29 6.02
N VAL A 312 14.96 -51.66 4.90
CA VAL A 312 15.17 -51.01 3.60
C VAL A 312 13.97 -50.15 3.26
N LYS A 313 14.18 -48.86 2.95
CA LYS A 313 13.11 -47.92 2.61
C LYS A 313 12.41 -48.32 1.30
N THR A 314 11.08 -48.40 1.29
CA THR A 314 10.29 -48.71 0.10
C THR A 314 10.31 -47.55 -0.89
N LEU A 315 10.85 -47.77 -2.10
CA LEU A 315 10.97 -46.74 -3.15
C LEU A 315 9.66 -46.43 -3.90
N TYR A 316 8.60 -47.22 -3.69
CA TYR A 316 7.28 -46.99 -4.27
C TYR A 316 6.26 -46.73 -3.16
N THR A 317 6.01 -45.46 -2.85
CA THR A 317 4.95 -45.05 -1.91
C THR A 317 4.04 -43.99 -2.55
N TYR A 318 2.82 -44.41 -2.94
CA TYR A 318 1.78 -43.53 -3.49
C TYR A 318 0.81 -42.98 -2.43
N SER A 319 0.99 -43.24 -1.13
CA SER A 319 0.12 -42.71 -0.07
C SER A 319 0.85 -42.51 1.26
N LYS A 320 0.41 -41.51 2.05
CA LYS A 320 0.95 -41.14 3.37
C LYS A 320 0.87 -42.24 4.44
N PHE A 321 0.10 -43.31 4.21
CA PHE A 321 -0.26 -44.34 5.20
C PHE A 321 0.38 -45.72 4.95
N ASN A 322 1.20 -45.86 3.91
CA ASN A 322 1.87 -47.13 3.62
C ASN A 322 3.14 -47.34 4.46
N ILE A 323 3.50 -48.62 4.64
CA ILE A 323 4.75 -49.05 5.30
C ILE A 323 5.95 -48.44 4.56
N ARG A 324 6.74 -47.62 5.27
CA ARG A 324 7.88 -46.84 4.71
C ARG A 324 9.19 -47.61 4.65
N TYR A 325 9.27 -48.75 5.35
CA TYR A 325 10.44 -49.61 5.43
C TYR A 325 10.02 -51.08 5.39
N GLU A 326 10.62 -51.86 4.51
CA GLU A 326 10.38 -53.31 4.40
C GLU A 326 10.90 -54.06 5.64
N ARG A 327 10.39 -55.28 5.84
CA ARG A 327 10.82 -56.20 6.91
C ARG A 327 12.34 -56.40 6.93
N PRO A 328 12.93 -56.86 8.06
CA PRO A 328 14.37 -56.95 8.27
C PRO A 328 15.16 -57.65 7.15
N PHE A 329 16.25 -57.01 6.73
CA PHE A 329 17.32 -57.56 5.91
C PHE A 329 18.61 -57.65 6.71
N ARG A 330 19.53 -58.51 6.29
CA ARG A 330 20.89 -58.63 6.81
C ARG A 330 21.88 -58.14 5.75
N ILE A 331 22.85 -57.33 6.14
CA ILE A 331 23.93 -56.92 5.22
C ILE A 331 24.83 -58.13 4.95
N THR A 332 24.98 -58.52 3.69
CA THR A 332 25.82 -59.65 3.29
C THR A 332 27.14 -59.20 2.68
N GLU A 333 27.16 -58.03 2.06
CA GLU A 333 28.35 -57.53 1.37
C GLU A 333 28.40 -55.99 1.38
N LYS A 334 29.61 -55.43 1.38
CA LYS A 334 29.87 -54.00 1.22
C LYS A 334 30.59 -53.76 -0.10
N LEU A 335 29.88 -53.17 -1.08
CA LEU A 335 30.41 -52.92 -2.42
C LEU A 335 31.19 -51.59 -2.49
N ALA A 336 30.79 -50.59 -1.71
CA ALA A 336 31.42 -49.28 -1.65
C ALA A 336 31.17 -48.62 -0.28
N PRO A 337 31.81 -47.48 0.05
CA PRO A 337 31.64 -46.83 1.36
C PRO A 337 30.19 -46.57 1.77
N LYS A 338 29.28 -46.37 0.81
CA LYS A 338 27.85 -46.11 1.03
C LYS A 338 26.91 -47.11 0.34
N THR A 339 27.41 -48.24 -0.16
CA THR A 339 26.63 -49.19 -0.97
C THR A 339 26.82 -50.61 -0.49
N PHE A 340 25.71 -51.32 -0.24
CA PHE A 340 25.68 -52.64 0.40
C PHE A 340 24.76 -53.60 -0.36
N ILE A 341 25.05 -54.90 -0.28
CA ILE A 341 24.11 -55.96 -0.62
C ILE A 341 23.44 -56.43 0.67
N VAL A 342 22.11 -56.50 0.64
CA VAL A 342 21.27 -56.92 1.77
C VAL A 342 20.40 -58.11 1.39
N GLN A 343 20.26 -59.07 2.31
CA GLN A 343 19.49 -60.31 2.14
C GLN A 343 18.30 -60.34 3.10
N HIS A 344 17.10 -60.69 2.62
CA HIS A 344 15.92 -60.71 3.46
C HIS A 344 15.92 -61.92 4.43
N ILE A 345 15.72 -61.69 5.73
CA ILE A 345 15.89 -62.74 6.77
C ILE A 345 15.00 -63.96 6.54
N LYS A 346 13.72 -63.76 6.17
CA LYS A 346 12.76 -64.87 5.96
C LYS A 346 12.72 -65.41 4.53
N LYS A 347 13.46 -64.79 3.61
CA LYS A 347 13.46 -65.14 2.17
C LYS A 347 14.90 -65.11 1.67
N PRO A 348 15.69 -66.17 1.92
CA PRO A 348 17.12 -66.18 1.63
C PRO A 348 17.46 -65.94 0.16
N THR A 349 16.52 -66.16 -0.77
CA THR A 349 16.71 -65.89 -2.20
C THR A 349 16.59 -64.41 -2.57
N LEU A 350 16.12 -63.53 -1.68
CA LEU A 350 15.91 -62.11 -1.96
C LEU A 350 17.13 -61.29 -1.52
N HIS A 351 17.94 -60.88 -2.49
CA HIS A 351 19.06 -59.96 -2.32
C HIS A 351 18.77 -58.62 -3.01
N ARG A 352 19.24 -57.51 -2.44
CA ARG A 352 19.18 -56.17 -3.06
C ARG A 352 20.46 -55.40 -2.84
N GLN A 353 20.86 -54.63 -3.84
CA GLN A 353 21.88 -53.59 -3.69
C GLN A 353 21.22 -52.27 -3.29
N VAL A 354 21.69 -51.66 -2.21
CA VAL A 354 21.09 -50.45 -1.61
C VAL A 354 22.17 -49.50 -1.09
N THR A 355 21.83 -48.22 -0.97
CA THR A 355 22.71 -47.17 -0.45
C THR A 355 22.36 -46.77 0.98
N THR A 356 23.30 -46.18 1.73
CA THR A 356 23.11 -45.84 3.17
C THR A 356 21.91 -44.96 3.47
N ASP A 357 21.49 -44.10 2.53
CA ASP A 357 20.37 -43.17 2.67
C ASP A 357 18.99 -43.84 2.71
N VAL A 358 18.91 -45.11 2.30
CA VAL A 358 17.69 -45.92 2.33
C VAL A 358 17.72 -47.02 3.40
N LEU A 359 18.76 -47.07 4.24
CA LEU A 359 18.91 -48.03 5.32
C LEU A 359 18.51 -47.42 6.67
N LEU A 360 17.84 -48.22 7.51
CA LEU A 360 17.59 -47.89 8.91
C LEU A 360 18.10 -49.06 9.78
N PRO A 361 19.04 -48.85 10.72
CA PRO A 361 19.53 -49.92 11.58
C PRO A 361 18.41 -50.42 12.50
N ILE A 362 18.38 -51.71 12.76
CA ILE A 362 17.51 -52.34 13.75
C ILE A 362 18.38 -53.14 14.71
N PHE A 363 18.20 -52.87 16.00
CA PHE A 363 18.82 -53.66 17.05
C PHE A 363 17.97 -54.90 17.30
N GLU A 364 18.59 -56.07 17.40
CA GLU A 364 17.93 -57.24 17.97
C GLU A 364 17.46 -56.85 19.38
N ARG A 365 16.14 -56.92 19.63
CA ARG A 365 15.68 -56.95 21.00
C ARG A 365 16.14 -58.30 21.54
N ILE A 366 17.01 -58.25 22.55
CA ILE A 366 17.26 -59.42 23.40
C ILE A 366 15.93 -59.71 24.08
N HIS A 367 15.22 -60.70 23.53
CA HIS A 367 14.38 -61.74 24.16
C HIS A 367 13.40 -62.29 23.13
#